data_AF-A0A2G1MGV9-F1
#
_entry.id   AF-A0A2G1MGV9-F1
#
_cell.length_a   1.000
_cell.length_b   1.000
_cell.length_c   1.000
_cell.angle_alpha   90.00
_cell.angle_beta   90.00
_cell.angle_gamma   90.00
#
_symmetry.space_group_name_H-M   'P 1'
#
loop_
_entity.id
_entity.type
_entity.pdbx_description
1 polymer ?
#
loop_
_entity_poly.entity_id
_entity_poly.type
_entity_poly.pdbx_seq_one_letter_code
_entity_poly.pdbx_strand_id
1 'polypeptide(L)'
;MSILDEISRLLGAAPEHVSALILSGAGGALVRALSLPEESWTRRALHGVVGAVSAIFLGGVAGHLIDAMTGSGIYAYLAAGFLMGEGGIAAVHALRRRLLPPGGKDNA
;
A
#
# COMPACT_ATOMS: atom_id res chain seq x y z
N MET A 1 5.19 -21.00 20.24
CA MET A 1 5.70 -19.76 19.62
C MET A 1 4.50 -19.06 18.98
N SER A 2 4.15 -17.86 19.44
CA SER A 2 2.96 -17.14 18.99
C SER A 2 3.22 -16.46 17.64
N ILE A 3 2.15 -16.25 16.85
CA ILE A 3 2.20 -15.41 15.64
C ILE A 3 2.69 -13.99 15.97
N LEU A 4 2.35 -13.47 17.16
CA LEU A 4 2.78 -12.15 17.61
C LEU A 4 4.29 -12.09 17.84
N ASP A 5 4.89 -13.18 18.30
CA ASP A 5 6.34 -13.27 18.53
C ASP A 5 7.08 -13.25 17.19
N GLU A 6 6.57 -13.96 16.18
CA GLU A 6 7.18 -13.99 14.85
C GLU A 6 7.03 -12.64 14.13
N ILE A 7 5.87 -11.98 14.24
CA ILE A 7 5.67 -10.62 13.69
C ILE A 7 6.64 -9.63 14.34
N SER A 8 6.78 -9.68 15.66
CA SER A 8 7.67 -8.80 16.41
C SER A 8 9.13 -9.03 16.04
N ARG A 9 9.52 -10.29 15.84
CA ARG A 9 10.85 -10.67 15.38
C ARG A 9 11.13 -10.17 13.95
N LEU A 10 10.18 -10.34 13.04
CA LEU A 10 10.33 -9.88 11.65
C LEU A 10 10.40 -8.36 11.56
N LEU A 11 9.57 -7.63 12.33
CA LEU A 11 9.62 -6.17 12.42
C LEU A 11 10.91 -5.67 13.06
N GLY A 12 11.41 -6.35 14.09
CA GLY A 12 12.66 -6.01 14.76
C GLY A 12 13.91 -6.26 13.90
N ALA A 13 13.83 -7.17 12.93
CA ALA A 13 14.92 -7.46 11.99
C ALA A 13 14.82 -6.66 10.67
N ALA A 14 13.68 -6.03 10.40
CA ALA A 14 13.45 -5.27 9.18
C ALA A 14 14.17 -3.90 9.23
N PRO A 15 14.68 -3.40 8.09
CA PRO A 15 15.18 -2.03 8.00
C PRO A 15 14.12 -1.01 8.43
N GLU A 16 14.53 0.08 9.08
CA GLU A 16 13.62 1.06 9.66
C GLU A 16 12.58 1.61 8.67
N HIS A 17 13.00 1.87 7.42
CA HIS A 17 12.09 2.30 6.35
C HIS A 17 11.06 1.23 5.96
N VAL A 18 11.43 -0.05 5.98
CA VAL A 18 10.49 -1.16 5.73
C VAL A 18 9.48 -1.25 6.86
N SER A 19 9.90 -1.12 8.11
CA SER A 19 9.01 -1.08 9.27
C SER A 19 8.05 0.10 9.21
N ALA A 20 8.53 1.28 8.82
CA ALA A 20 7.68 2.45 8.58
C ALA A 20 6.63 2.20 7.48
N LEU A 21 7.02 1.56 6.37
CA LEU A 21 6.11 1.20 5.28
C LEU A 21 5.05 0.20 5.71
N ILE A 22 5.43 -0.83 6.47
CA ILE A 22 4.49 -1.84 6.98
C ILE A 22 3.47 -1.19 7.93
N LEU A 23 3.93 -0.39 8.88
CA LEU A 23 3.07 0.24 9.88
C LEU A 23 2.11 1.26 9.26
N SER A 24 2.65 2.20 8.48
CA SER A 24 1.84 3.22 7.81
C SER A 24 0.95 2.65 6.72
N GLY A 25 1.44 1.65 5.97
CA GLY A 25 0.69 0.91 4.96
C GLY A 25 -0.49 0.14 5.53
N ALA A 26 -0.32 -0.51 6.68
CA ALA A 26 -1.42 -1.11 7.42
C ALA A 26 -2.45 -0.05 7.87
N GLY A 27 -1.98 1.12 8.30
CA GLY A 27 -2.86 2.26 8.64
C GLY A 27 -3.69 2.74 7.45
N GLY A 28 -3.06 2.97 6.29
CA GLY A 28 -3.77 3.38 5.06
C GLY A 28 -4.75 2.32 4.55
N ALA A 29 -4.36 1.04 4.64
CA ALA A 29 -5.22 -0.09 4.32
C ALA A 29 -6.45 -0.20 5.22
N LEU A 30 -6.28 0.07 6.52
CA LEU A 30 -7.39 0.12 7.47
C LEU A 30 -8.35 1.26 7.14
N VAL A 31 -7.83 2.46 6.89
CA VAL A 31 -8.64 3.61 6.47
C VAL A 31 -9.44 3.25 5.22
N ARG A 32 -8.81 2.68 4.20
CA ARG A 32 -9.50 2.22 2.99
C ARG A 32 -10.61 1.21 3.29
N ALA A 33 -10.33 0.19 4.09
CA ALA A 33 -11.32 -0.83 4.45
C ALA A 33 -12.55 -0.21 5.14
N LEU A 34 -12.32 0.79 6.00
CA LEU A 34 -13.37 1.51 6.72
C LEU A 34 -14.10 2.56 5.87
N SER A 35 -13.45 3.15 4.87
CA SER A 35 -14.04 4.19 4.03
C SER A 35 -14.84 3.66 2.83
N LEU A 36 -14.67 2.39 2.45
CA LEU A 36 -15.40 1.80 1.32
C LEU A 36 -16.88 1.57 1.67
N PRO A 37 -17.82 2.01 0.79
CA PRO A 37 -19.26 1.84 0.95
C PRO A 37 -19.72 0.41 0.58
N GLU A 38 -19.08 -0.60 1.17
CA GLU A 38 -19.32 -2.01 0.87
C GLU A 38 -20.09 -2.67 2.03
N GLU A 39 -21.23 -3.31 1.73
CA GLU A 39 -22.05 -3.99 2.75
C GLU A 39 -21.33 -5.23 3.34
N SER A 40 -20.49 -5.90 2.55
CA SER A 40 -19.79 -7.11 2.98
C SER A 40 -18.48 -6.79 3.69
N TRP A 41 -18.40 -7.15 4.97
CA TRP A 41 -17.16 -7.10 5.75
C TRP A 41 -16.01 -7.90 5.12
N THR A 42 -16.31 -9.03 4.47
CA THR A 42 -15.31 -9.84 3.75
C THR A 42 -14.69 -9.05 2.61
N ARG A 43 -15.49 -8.31 1.83
CA ARG A 43 -14.97 -7.46 0.75
C ARG A 43 -14.13 -6.30 1.29
N ARG A 44 -14.57 -5.63 2.35
CA ARG A 44 -13.82 -4.55 3.01
C ARG A 44 -12.45 -5.05 3.49
N ALA A 45 -12.41 -6.22 4.14
CA ALA A 45 -11.17 -6.85 4.59
C ALA A 45 -10.24 -7.18 3.41
N LEU A 46 -10.77 -7.75 2.32
CA LEU A 46 -9.98 -8.01 1.12
C LEU A 46 -9.39 -6.72 0.53
N HIS A 47 -10.17 -5.64 0.44
CA HIS A 47 -9.66 -4.35 -0.03
C HIS A 47 -8.56 -3.78 0.86
N GLY A 48 -8.69 -3.93 2.19
CA GLY A 48 -7.63 -3.58 3.14
C GLY A 48 -6.37 -4.42 2.91
N VAL A 49 -6.49 -5.74 2.81
CA VAL A 49 -5.33 -6.63 2.59
C VAL A 49 -4.59 -6.28 1.30
N VAL A 50 -5.30 -6.08 0.18
CA VAL A 50 -4.62 -5.72 -1.07
C VAL A 50 -4.01 -4.31 -0.98
N GLY A 51 -4.62 -3.39 -0.22
CA GLY A 51 -4.03 -2.09 0.12
C GLY A 51 -2.70 -2.24 0.85
N ALA A 52 -2.66 -3.04 1.92
CA ALA A 52 -1.45 -3.27 2.71
C ALA A 52 -0.32 -3.90 1.87
N VAL A 53 -0.64 -4.86 1.00
CA VAL A 53 0.35 -5.46 0.07
C VAL A 53 0.87 -4.40 -0.91
N SER A 54 0.00 -3.54 -1.43
CA SER A 54 0.40 -2.46 -2.33
C SER A 54 1.33 -1.46 -1.64
N ALA A 55 1.11 -1.17 -0.36
CA ALA A 55 1.96 -0.30 0.44
C ALA A 55 3.39 -0.81 0.56
N ILE A 56 3.57 -2.11 0.77
CA ILE A 56 4.90 -2.71 0.91
C ILE A 56 5.68 -2.62 -0.42
N PHE A 57 5.04 -2.95 -1.54
CA PHE A 57 5.71 -2.98 -2.85
C PHE A 57 5.94 -1.59 -3.45
N LEU A 58 4.93 -0.72 -3.45
CA LEU A 58 5.03 0.60 -4.08
C LEU A 58 5.54 1.68 -3.13
N GLY A 59 5.29 1.52 -1.82
CA GLY A 59 5.63 2.54 -0.84
C GLY A 59 7.14 2.73 -0.70
N GLY A 60 7.97 1.70 -0.92
CA GLY A 60 9.43 1.88 -0.96
C GLY A 60 9.90 2.81 -2.07
N VAL A 61 9.38 2.60 -3.28
CA VAL A 61 9.69 3.46 -4.45
C VAL A 61 9.16 4.87 -4.24
N ALA A 62 7.90 5.00 -3.81
CA ALA A 62 7.29 6.29 -3.55
C ALA A 62 7.97 7.03 -2.38
N GLY A 63 8.37 6.31 -1.34
CA GLY A 63 9.07 6.87 -0.17
C GLY A 63 10.42 7.45 -0.55
N HIS A 64 11.20 6.72 -1.36
CA HIS A 64 12.48 7.21 -1.85
C HIS A 64 12.32 8.45 -2.76
N LEU A 65 11.28 8.47 -3.60
CA LEU A 65 10.96 9.62 -4.44
C LEU A 65 10.57 10.85 -3.60
N ILE A 66 9.68 10.66 -2.62
CA ILE A 66 9.24 11.75 -1.73
C ILE A 66 10.43 12.26 -0.92
N ASP A 67 11.29 11.38 -0.41
CA ASP A 67 12.48 11.75 0.33
C ASP A 67 13.45 12.55 -0.55
N ALA A 68 13.73 12.09 -1.77
CA ALA A 68 14.58 12.82 -2.72
C ALA A 68 14.08 14.24 -3.03
N MET A 69 12.76 14.47 -2.97
CA MET A 69 12.16 15.79 -3.23
C MET A 69 12.08 16.68 -1.98
N THR A 70 11.97 16.09 -0.79
CA THR A 70 11.60 16.82 0.44
C THR A 70 12.67 16.79 1.52
N GLY A 71 13.60 15.84 1.47
CA GLY A 71 14.58 15.58 2.52
C GLY A 71 13.95 15.15 3.86
N SER A 72 12.74 14.57 3.83
CA SER A 72 11.96 14.27 5.03
C SER A 72 12.29 12.92 5.69
N GLY A 73 13.21 12.15 5.12
CA GLY A 73 13.72 10.90 5.69
C GLY A 73 12.61 9.90 5.96
N ILE A 74 12.55 9.36 7.18
CA ILE A 74 11.58 8.33 7.57
C ILE A 74 10.12 8.76 7.39
N TYR A 75 9.83 10.06 7.49
CA TYR A 75 8.48 10.61 7.28
C TYR A 75 8.02 10.45 5.83
N ALA A 76 8.94 10.47 4.85
CA ALA A 76 8.63 10.19 3.46
C ALA A 76 8.11 8.75 3.29
N TYR A 77 8.74 7.79 3.97
CA TYR A 77 8.33 6.38 3.91
C TYR A 77 7.02 6.13 4.67
N LEU A 78 6.78 6.82 5.78
CA LEU A 78 5.47 6.79 6.46
C LEU A 78 4.35 7.35 5.55
N ALA A 79 4.59 8.50 4.92
CA ALA A 79 3.62 9.09 4.01
C ALA A 79 3.37 8.18 2.79
N ALA A 80 4.43 7.65 2.19
CA ALA A 80 4.35 6.74 1.07
C ALA A 80 3.60 5.46 1.42
N GLY A 81 3.91 4.84 2.56
CA GLY A 81 3.23 3.62 3.01
C GLY A 81 1.74 3.87 3.21
N PHE A 82 1.36 4.95 3.92
CA PHE A 82 -0.04 5.32 4.11
C PHE A 82 -0.78 5.54 2.78
N LEU A 83 -0.23 6.37 1.89
CA LEU A 83 -0.83 6.68 0.60
C LEU A 83 -0.99 5.44 -0.29
N MET A 84 0.02 4.57 -0.31
CA MET A 84 -0.03 3.33 -1.08
C MET A 84 -0.96 2.29 -0.45
N GLY A 85 -1.10 2.29 0.88
CA GLY A 85 -2.08 1.47 1.61
C GLY A 85 -3.52 1.85 1.27
N GLU A 86 -3.78 3.15 1.19
CA GLU A 86 -5.10 3.70 0.88
C GLU A 86 -5.43 3.57 -0.62
N GLY A 87 -4.55 4.09 -1.48
CA GLY A 87 -4.81 4.27 -2.91
C GLY A 87 -3.98 3.42 -3.87
N GLY A 88 -2.98 2.64 -3.42
CA GLY A 88 -1.94 2.05 -4.28
C GLY A 88 -2.47 1.24 -5.46
N ILE A 89 -3.43 0.35 -5.24
CA ILE A 89 -4.05 -0.46 -6.32
C ILE A 89 -4.79 0.43 -7.31
N ALA A 90 -5.52 1.43 -6.81
CA ALA A 90 -6.28 2.34 -7.66
C ALA A 90 -5.33 3.15 -8.56
N ALA A 91 -4.18 3.56 -8.02
CA ALA A 91 -3.11 4.20 -8.78
C ALA A 91 -2.54 3.27 -9.86
N VAL A 92 -2.28 2.00 -9.55
CA VAL A 92 -1.82 1.00 -10.55
C VAL A 92 -2.86 0.81 -11.66
N HIS A 93 -4.14 0.66 -11.31
CA HIS A 93 -5.21 0.53 -12.30
C HIS A 93 -5.40 1.78 -13.15
N ALA A 94 -5.24 2.98 -12.56
CA ALA A 94 -5.28 4.23 -13.31
C ALA A 94 -4.09 4.34 -14.28
N LEU A 95 -2.88 4.00 -13.82
CA LEU A 95 -1.69 3.98 -14.65
C LEU A 95 -1.81 2.98 -15.80
N ARG A 96 -2.29 1.76 -15.51
CA ARG A 96 -2.53 0.73 -16.53
C ARG A 96 -3.48 1.23 -17.61
N ARG A 97 -4.61 1.84 -17.23
CA ARG A 97 -5.58 2.41 -18.19
C ARG A 97 -5.02 3.56 -19.02
N ARG A 98 -4.07 4.32 -18.47
CA ARG A 98 -3.43 5.44 -19.16
C ARG A 98 -2.36 4.99 -20.14
N LEU A 99 -1.57 3.97 -19.79
CA LEU A 99 -0.45 3.47 -20.60
C LEU A 99 -0.88 2.42 -21.63
N LEU A 100 -1.88 1.61 -21.29
CA LEU A 100 -2.50 0.67 -22.22
C LEU A 100 -3.84 1.27 -22.65
N PRO A 101 -3.92 1.96 -23.80
CA PRO A 101 -5.22 2.29 -24.39
C PRO A 101 -6.02 0.99 -24.55
N PRO A 102 -7.36 1.04 -24.45
CA PRO A 102 -8.18 -0.15 -24.59
C PRO A 102 -7.85 -0.83 -25.91
N GLY A 103 -7.22 -1.99 -25.85
CA GLY A 103 -7.06 -2.89 -26.99
C GLY A 103 -8.45 -3.08 -27.58
N GLY A 104 -8.54 -2.84 -28.89
CA GLY A 104 -9.77 -2.60 -29.62
C GLY A 104 -10.88 -3.63 -29.36
N LYS A 105 -12.10 -3.17 -29.65
CA LYS A 105 -13.18 -4.06 -30.03
C LYS A 105 -12.72 -4.95 -31.19
N ASP A 106 -13.36 -6.13 -31.26
CA ASP A 106 -13.45 -7.09 -32.38
C ASP A 106 -12.52 -8.30 -32.19
N ASN A 107 -13.04 -9.52 -31.97
CA ASN A 107 -13.99 -10.20 -32.87
C ASN A 107 -15.12 -10.96 -32.14
N ALA A 108 -16.32 -10.75 -32.67
CA ALA A 108 -17.42 -11.70 -32.93
C ALA A 108 -17.70 -12.83 -31.94
#